data_AF-R5IRY0-F1
#
_entry.id   AF-R5IRY0-F1
#
_cell.length_a   1.000
_cell.length_b   1.000
_cell.length_c   1.000
_cell.angle_alpha   90.00
_cell.angle_beta   90.00
_cell.angle_gamma   90.00
#
_symmetry.space_group_name_H-M   'P 1'
#
loop_
_entity.id
_entity.type
_entity.pdbx_description
1 polymer ?
#
loop_
_entity_poly.entity_id
_entity_poly.type
_entity_poly.pdbx_seq_one_letter_code
_entity_poly.pdbx_strand_id
1 'polypeptide(L)'
;MKKIIALLLVAVMAIGFCACAAKTETPDEPATTETTTTEATETTETTEPAAEETTTEETTENQHFDKLTLEFVPSKDADVIITGTKNLPELVKAEMSKLGYDIDEVDITVGTSYDATGEAMAAGSIDLGWLPGGTYALYSDDVDVILTATRNGLSNDSTNPADWNGEANATKKDGPQVTYYRSLIYATPSAYGQELAAKVNAGEKLTWEDLDKATWAVQKTSSSAGYIYPSMWLMANYDGKKISDLSNVMPIDSGYGTAFSYAAAESVDIIVCYADGRNDYEASWTLPTDQQDETGKQGMGRSDSIWNEMNVIGVTEGIYNDTVAISKESQYYTPEIVAALQECFINIIGTDEGKAIFDVYSHTGYAKATDADYDGARAALQAVAE
;
A
#
# COMPACT_ATOMS: atom_id res chain seq x y z
N MET A 1 11.80 -0.44 50.92
CA MET A 1 11.15 0.37 51.97
C MET A 1 11.03 1.81 51.47
N LYS A 2 9.81 2.38 51.35
CA LYS A 2 9.52 3.80 51.02
C LYS A 2 10.00 4.30 49.64
N LYS A 3 9.39 5.29 48.97
CA LYS A 3 8.01 5.84 48.92
C LYS A 3 7.90 6.53 47.53
N ILE A 4 6.86 6.29 46.73
CA ILE A 4 5.55 7.00 46.69
C ILE A 4 5.67 8.52 46.51
N ILE A 5 5.21 9.04 45.36
CA ILE A 5 4.31 10.20 45.14
C ILE A 5 4.03 10.31 43.61
N ALA A 6 2.90 10.84 43.11
CA ALA A 6 1.49 10.42 43.24
C ALA A 6 0.54 11.47 42.62
N LEU A 7 -0.44 11.03 41.80
CA LEU A 7 -1.74 11.65 41.47
C LEU A 7 -1.75 13.04 40.75
N LEU A 8 -2.51 13.29 39.67
CA LEU A 8 -3.95 13.13 39.33
C LEU A 8 -4.76 14.40 39.68
N LEU A 9 -5.40 15.01 38.67
CA LEU A 9 -6.51 15.96 38.87
C LEU A 9 -7.53 15.90 37.72
N VAL A 10 -8.82 15.85 38.05
CA VAL A 10 -9.98 15.84 37.16
C VAL A 10 -10.99 16.85 37.70
N ALA A 11 -11.57 17.73 36.87
CA ALA A 11 -12.95 18.22 36.99
C ALA A 11 -13.35 19.26 35.91
N VAL A 12 -14.38 18.92 35.13
CA VAL A 12 -15.63 19.68 34.89
C VAL A 12 -15.58 21.22 34.81
N MET A 13 -16.08 21.76 33.69
CA MET A 13 -17.00 22.90 33.69
C MET A 13 -18.12 22.72 32.67
N ALA A 14 -19.37 22.96 33.08
CA ALA A 14 -20.55 23.01 32.21
C ALA A 14 -21.61 23.96 32.81
N ILE A 15 -21.98 25.02 32.07
CA ILE A 15 -23.05 26.03 32.23
C ILE A 15 -22.90 26.96 30.99
N GLY A 16 -23.91 27.53 30.33
CA GLY A 16 -25.37 27.35 30.43
C GLY A 16 -26.17 28.56 29.90
N PHE A 17 -27.28 28.31 29.18
CA PHE A 17 -28.43 29.19 28.84
C PHE A 17 -28.42 30.19 27.65
N CYS A 18 -29.42 30.00 26.75
CA CYS A 18 -30.19 30.95 25.91
C CYS A 18 -29.50 31.78 24.80
N ALA A 19 -30.14 32.16 23.66
CA ALA A 19 -31.36 31.73 22.89
C ALA A 19 -31.38 32.55 21.55
N CYS A 20 -32.29 32.48 20.55
CA CYS A 20 -33.53 31.71 20.28
C CYS A 20 -33.91 31.78 18.77
N ALA A 21 -34.85 30.92 18.31
CA ALA A 21 -35.55 30.93 17.00
C ALA A 21 -34.71 30.67 15.72
N ALA A 22 -35.25 30.21 14.58
CA ALA A 22 -36.65 30.04 14.14
C ALA A 22 -36.93 28.75 13.31
N LYS A 23 -38.19 28.54 12.90
CA LYS A 23 -38.74 27.38 12.13
C LYS A 23 -38.77 27.60 10.61
N THR A 24 -38.62 26.51 9.83
CA THR A 24 -39.47 26.03 8.69
C THR A 24 -38.95 24.63 8.30
N GLU A 25 -39.70 23.52 8.24
CA GLU A 25 -40.96 23.13 7.55
C GLU A 25 -40.82 22.71 6.07
N THR A 26 -41.31 21.49 5.77
CA THR A 26 -41.27 20.74 4.50
C THR A 26 -42.45 21.09 3.57
N PRO A 27 -42.34 20.81 2.26
CA PRO A 27 -43.28 19.88 1.58
C PRO A 27 -42.52 18.87 0.69
N ASP A 28 -42.91 17.60 0.54
CA ASP A 28 -44.18 16.97 0.12
C ASP A 28 -44.42 16.91 -1.40
N GLU A 29 -44.73 15.70 -1.86
CA GLU A 29 -44.97 15.27 -3.25
C GLU A 29 -46.48 15.16 -3.54
N PRO A 30 -46.99 15.55 -4.74
CA PRO A 30 -48.39 15.38 -5.12
C PRO A 30 -48.65 14.06 -5.90
N ALA A 31 -49.83 13.48 -5.71
CA ALA A 31 -50.14 12.09 -6.08
C ALA A 31 -50.81 11.88 -7.46
N THR A 32 -51.00 10.59 -7.78
CA THR A 32 -51.70 9.95 -8.89
C THR A 32 -53.04 10.57 -9.34
N THR A 33 -53.41 10.35 -10.61
CA THR A 33 -54.81 10.28 -11.08
C THR A 33 -54.94 9.29 -12.25
N GLU A 34 -56.08 8.60 -12.35
CA GLU A 34 -56.39 7.52 -13.32
C GLU A 34 -56.87 8.04 -14.71
N THR A 35 -57.08 7.14 -15.70
CA THR A 35 -58.38 6.95 -16.45
C THR A 35 -58.25 6.03 -17.69
N THR A 36 -58.68 4.77 -17.57
CA THR A 36 -59.63 4.02 -18.44
C THR A 36 -59.41 3.83 -19.97
N THR A 37 -58.98 2.61 -20.34
CA THR A 37 -59.59 1.64 -21.31
C THR A 37 -59.81 1.98 -22.81
N THR A 38 -59.40 1.06 -23.72
CA THR A 38 -60.27 0.33 -24.71
C THR A 38 -59.50 -0.80 -25.45
N GLU A 39 -60.25 -1.83 -25.87
CA GLU A 39 -59.97 -3.00 -26.74
C GLU A 39 -59.12 -2.76 -28.02
N ALA A 40 -58.62 -3.77 -28.77
CA ALA A 40 -58.28 -5.20 -28.57
C ALA A 40 -57.70 -5.76 -29.89
N THR A 41 -57.20 -7.01 -29.93
CA THR A 41 -57.38 -8.04 -31.01
C THR A 41 -56.62 -9.33 -30.64
N GLU A 42 -57.19 -10.50 -30.96
CA GLU A 42 -56.61 -11.83 -30.73
C GLU A 42 -55.57 -12.24 -31.79
N THR A 43 -54.61 -13.09 -31.41
CA THR A 43 -54.22 -14.26 -32.24
C THR A 43 -53.88 -15.43 -31.32
N THR A 44 -54.38 -16.62 -31.62
CA THR A 44 -54.15 -17.86 -30.86
C THR A 44 -53.17 -18.80 -31.57
N GLU A 45 -52.29 -19.45 -30.81
CA GLU A 45 -51.62 -20.70 -31.21
C GLU A 45 -51.47 -21.63 -29.99
N THR A 46 -51.21 -22.93 -30.21
CA THR A 46 -51.50 -23.99 -29.21
C THR A 46 -50.57 -25.20 -29.30
N THR A 47 -49.81 -25.45 -28.23
CA THR A 47 -49.18 -26.73 -27.82
C THR A 47 -48.74 -26.56 -26.35
N GLU A 48 -49.31 -27.31 -25.39
CA GLU A 48 -48.96 -28.69 -24.97
C GLU A 48 -47.85 -28.69 -23.88
N PRO A 49 -48.06 -29.33 -22.71
CA PRO A 49 -47.18 -29.15 -21.55
C PRO A 49 -45.95 -30.05 -21.56
N ALA A 50 -44.76 -29.45 -21.48
CA ALA A 50 -43.54 -30.13 -21.07
C ALA A 50 -43.50 -30.31 -19.54
N ALA A 51 -42.82 -31.35 -19.06
CA ALA A 51 -42.79 -31.71 -17.64
C ALA A 51 -41.93 -30.75 -16.80
N GLU A 52 -42.30 -30.57 -15.53
CA GLU A 52 -41.40 -30.02 -14.51
C GLU A 52 -40.30 -31.04 -14.23
N GLU A 53 -39.11 -30.86 -14.81
CA GLU A 53 -37.90 -31.51 -14.29
C GLU A 53 -37.53 -30.80 -12.98
N THR A 54 -38.00 -31.35 -11.86
CA THR A 54 -37.60 -30.93 -10.52
C THR A 54 -36.10 -31.21 -10.34
N THR A 55 -35.28 -30.24 -10.71
CA THR A 55 -33.85 -30.23 -10.39
C THR A 55 -33.73 -30.07 -8.88
N THR A 56 -33.58 -31.18 -8.17
CA THR A 56 -33.09 -31.17 -6.79
C THR A 56 -31.66 -30.66 -6.82
N GLU A 57 -31.48 -29.38 -6.48
CA GLU A 57 -30.21 -28.88 -6.01
C GLU A 57 -29.81 -29.74 -4.79
N GLU A 58 -28.73 -30.51 -4.91
CA GLU A 58 -28.09 -31.10 -3.74
C GLU A 58 -27.47 -29.95 -2.96
N THR A 59 -28.19 -29.47 -1.95
CA THR A 59 -27.69 -28.51 -0.95
C THR A 59 -26.52 -29.17 -0.22
N THR A 60 -25.34 -28.99 -0.78
CA THR A 60 -24.07 -29.44 -0.20
C THR A 60 -23.89 -28.62 1.06
N GLU A 61 -23.88 -29.27 2.23
CA GLU A 61 -23.65 -28.55 3.48
C GLU A 61 -22.26 -27.89 3.45
N ASN A 62 -22.20 -26.63 3.87
CA ASN A 62 -20.95 -25.88 3.97
C ASN A 62 -19.99 -26.59 4.94
N GLN A 63 -18.69 -26.49 4.65
CA GLN A 63 -17.65 -26.91 5.59
C GLN A 63 -17.60 -25.92 6.76
N HIS A 64 -17.48 -26.44 7.98
CA HIS A 64 -17.59 -25.62 9.20
C HIS A 64 -16.22 -25.30 9.81
N PHE A 65 -15.96 -24.04 10.12
CA PHE A 65 -14.78 -23.57 10.82
C PHE A 65 -15.16 -23.02 12.21
N ASP A 66 -14.71 -23.70 13.28
CA ASP A 66 -14.94 -23.25 14.66
C ASP A 66 -14.40 -21.83 14.93
N LYS A 67 -13.22 -21.50 14.39
CA LYS A 67 -12.58 -20.18 14.54
C LYS A 67 -11.52 -19.93 13.48
N LEU A 68 -11.53 -18.76 12.86
CA LEU A 68 -10.45 -18.24 12.01
C LEU A 68 -9.76 -17.05 12.72
N THR A 69 -8.43 -17.08 12.82
CA THR A 69 -7.63 -16.01 13.46
C THR A 69 -6.88 -15.16 12.43
N LEU A 70 -7.05 -13.84 12.53
CA LEU A 70 -6.46 -12.84 11.66
C LEU A 70 -5.60 -11.87 12.48
N GLU A 71 -4.34 -11.65 12.12
CA GLU A 71 -3.52 -10.60 12.76
C GLU A 71 -2.98 -9.57 11.77
N PHE A 72 -3.08 -8.30 12.16
CA PHE A 72 -2.49 -7.18 11.45
C PHE A 72 -1.20 -6.72 12.12
N VAL A 73 -0.15 -6.40 11.35
CA VAL A 73 1.05 -5.78 11.92
C VAL A 73 0.76 -4.35 12.41
N PRO A 74 1.42 -3.87 13.49
CA PRO A 74 1.23 -2.53 14.04
C PRO A 74 1.90 -1.43 13.20
N SER A 75 1.48 -1.24 11.94
CA SER A 75 1.97 -0.17 11.06
C SER A 75 1.39 1.22 11.39
N LYS A 76 0.30 1.23 12.16
CA LYS A 76 -0.41 2.38 12.75
C LYS A 76 -0.72 2.06 14.23
N ASP A 77 -1.29 3.02 14.95
CA ASP A 77 -1.82 2.80 16.29
C ASP A 77 -2.87 1.66 16.29
N ALA A 78 -2.74 0.69 17.20
CA ALA A 78 -3.59 -0.50 17.22
C ALA A 78 -5.10 -0.17 17.36
N ASP A 79 -5.46 0.85 18.14
CA ASP A 79 -6.83 1.33 18.27
C ASP A 79 -7.42 1.83 16.93
N VAL A 80 -6.59 2.40 16.05
CA VAL A 80 -7.02 2.85 14.71
C VAL A 80 -7.24 1.65 13.80
N ILE A 81 -6.35 0.65 13.84
CA ILE A 81 -6.47 -0.58 13.06
C ILE A 81 -7.75 -1.33 13.47
N ILE A 82 -7.92 -1.62 14.76
CA ILE A 82 -9.11 -2.31 15.32
C ILE A 82 -10.41 -1.52 15.04
N THR A 83 -10.38 -0.18 15.10
CA THR A 83 -11.56 0.64 14.77
C THR A 83 -11.91 0.59 13.28
N GLY A 84 -10.91 0.47 12.40
CA GLY A 84 -11.10 0.29 10.96
C GLY A 84 -11.60 -1.11 10.61
N THR A 85 -10.95 -2.15 11.14
CA THR A 85 -11.23 -3.56 10.82
C THR A 85 -12.45 -4.15 11.52
N LYS A 86 -13.09 -3.44 12.46
CA LYS A 86 -14.24 -3.89 13.27
C LYS A 86 -15.38 -4.63 12.52
N ASN A 87 -15.61 -4.34 11.24
CA ASN A 87 -16.67 -4.94 10.41
C ASN A 87 -16.16 -6.12 9.57
N LEU A 88 -14.83 -6.27 9.41
CA LEU A 88 -14.20 -7.35 8.66
C LEU A 88 -14.58 -8.76 9.12
N PRO A 89 -14.81 -9.07 10.42
CA PRO A 89 -15.23 -10.42 10.85
C PRO A 89 -16.51 -10.89 10.15
N GLU A 90 -17.50 -10.01 10.05
CA GLU A 90 -18.80 -10.35 9.49
C GLU A 90 -18.78 -10.35 7.95
N LEU A 91 -17.90 -9.53 7.32
CA LEU A 91 -17.64 -9.61 5.88
C LEU A 91 -16.93 -10.92 5.50
N VAL A 92 -15.93 -11.36 6.28
CA VAL A 92 -15.23 -12.63 6.05
C VAL A 92 -16.18 -13.81 6.18
N LYS A 93 -17.03 -13.85 7.21
CA LYS A 93 -18.10 -14.86 7.33
C LYS A 93 -19.06 -14.83 6.15
N ALA A 94 -19.53 -13.65 5.76
CA ALA A 94 -20.52 -13.49 4.70
C ALA A 94 -19.98 -13.91 3.33
N GLU A 95 -18.71 -13.63 2.99
CA GLU A 95 -18.13 -14.09 1.73
C GLU A 95 -17.71 -15.56 1.77
N MET A 96 -17.12 -16.06 2.86
CA MET A 96 -16.73 -17.47 2.99
C MET A 96 -17.94 -18.41 2.94
N SER A 97 -19.09 -18.02 3.53
CA SER A 97 -20.33 -18.80 3.49
C SER A 97 -20.87 -18.99 2.06
N LYS A 98 -20.72 -17.97 1.19
CA LYS A 98 -21.04 -18.08 -0.26
C LYS A 98 -20.06 -18.99 -1.02
N LEU A 99 -18.85 -19.16 -0.50
CA LEU A 99 -17.78 -19.99 -1.07
C LEU A 99 -17.80 -21.43 -0.52
N GLY A 100 -18.79 -21.79 0.31
CA GLY A 100 -18.97 -23.14 0.86
C GLY A 100 -18.40 -23.35 2.27
N TYR A 101 -18.11 -22.28 3.01
CA TYR A 101 -17.42 -22.33 4.31
C TYR A 101 -18.09 -21.43 5.36
N ASP A 102 -18.79 -22.03 6.32
CA ASP A 102 -19.38 -21.30 7.45
C ASP A 102 -18.36 -21.16 8.59
N ILE A 103 -18.27 -19.98 9.22
CA ILE A 103 -17.27 -19.67 10.25
C ILE A 103 -17.98 -19.08 11.48
N ASP A 104 -17.89 -19.75 12.63
CA ASP A 104 -18.53 -19.29 13.88
C ASP A 104 -17.85 -18.01 14.41
N GLU A 105 -16.53 -18.06 14.60
CA GLU A 105 -15.73 -16.96 15.13
C GLU A 105 -14.67 -16.51 14.10
N VAL A 106 -14.62 -15.20 13.82
CA VAL A 106 -13.48 -14.58 13.14
C VAL A 106 -12.91 -13.58 14.13
N ASP A 107 -11.70 -13.86 14.61
CA ASP A 107 -11.00 -13.05 15.61
C ASP A 107 -9.93 -12.19 14.93
N ILE A 108 -9.81 -10.93 15.34
CA ILE A 108 -8.90 -9.95 14.73
C ILE A 108 -8.04 -9.31 15.81
N THR A 109 -6.73 -9.57 15.72
CA THR A 109 -5.70 -9.00 16.60
C THR A 109 -4.80 -8.01 15.86
N VAL A 110 -3.98 -7.29 16.63
CA VAL A 110 -2.88 -6.48 16.13
C VAL A 110 -1.62 -6.90 16.89
N GLY A 111 -0.57 -7.26 16.15
CA GLY A 111 0.68 -7.74 16.72
C GLY A 111 1.39 -6.69 17.57
N THR A 112 2.26 -7.14 18.48
CA THR A 112 3.06 -6.22 19.32
C THR A 112 4.31 -5.69 18.61
N SER A 113 4.74 -6.35 17.54
CA SER A 113 5.73 -5.92 16.55
C SER A 113 5.45 -6.66 15.23
N TYR A 114 6.18 -6.33 14.16
CA TYR A 114 6.05 -7.07 12.90
C TYR A 114 6.55 -8.52 13.05
N ASP A 115 7.68 -8.68 13.74
CA ASP A 115 8.28 -9.99 14.04
C ASP A 115 7.37 -10.84 14.95
N ALA A 116 6.67 -10.23 15.91
CA ALA A 116 5.74 -10.95 16.79
C ALA A 116 4.58 -11.59 16.02
N THR A 117 4.06 -10.93 14.98
CA THR A 117 3.05 -11.52 14.08
C THR A 117 3.65 -12.66 13.25
N GLY A 118 4.89 -12.50 12.76
CA GLY A 118 5.62 -13.58 12.08
C GLY A 118 5.83 -14.81 12.96
N GLU A 119 6.29 -14.60 14.20
CA GLU A 119 6.43 -15.65 15.23
C GLU A 119 5.08 -16.31 15.56
N ALA A 120 4.00 -15.53 15.72
CA ALA A 120 2.68 -16.05 16.04
C ALA A 120 2.08 -16.90 14.90
N MET A 121 2.31 -16.51 13.64
CA MET A 121 1.93 -17.29 12.47
C MET A 121 2.80 -18.54 12.32
N ALA A 122 4.12 -18.43 12.44
CA ALA A 122 5.04 -19.58 12.37
C ALA A 122 4.76 -20.63 13.48
N ALA A 123 4.27 -20.19 14.65
CA ALA A 123 3.84 -21.06 15.74
C ALA A 123 2.42 -21.65 15.58
N GLY A 124 1.72 -21.39 14.46
CA GLY A 124 0.35 -21.86 14.23
C GLY A 124 -0.70 -21.23 15.16
N SER A 125 -0.39 -20.09 15.80
CA SER A 125 -1.30 -19.41 16.73
C SER A 125 -2.13 -18.28 16.10
N ILE A 126 -1.78 -17.92 14.86
CA ILE A 126 -2.55 -17.05 13.96
C ILE A 126 -2.63 -17.75 12.59
N ASP A 127 -3.82 -17.85 12.03
CA ASP A 127 -4.06 -18.51 10.74
C ASP A 127 -3.60 -17.64 9.57
N LEU A 128 -4.03 -16.38 9.51
CA LEU A 128 -3.61 -15.42 8.48
C LEU A 128 -3.10 -14.11 9.05
N GLY A 129 -2.17 -13.49 8.33
CA GLY A 129 -1.68 -12.17 8.68
C GLY A 129 -1.27 -11.31 7.49
N TRP A 130 -1.31 -10.00 7.72
CA TRP A 130 -0.89 -8.97 6.76
C TRP A 130 0.56 -8.57 7.07
N LEU A 131 1.53 -9.19 6.38
CA LEU A 131 2.95 -8.99 6.64
C LEU A 131 3.58 -8.12 5.55
N PRO A 132 4.38 -7.09 5.89
CA PRO A 132 5.22 -6.42 4.92
C PRO A 132 6.19 -7.41 4.26
N GLY A 133 6.52 -7.22 2.98
CA GLY A 133 7.28 -8.20 2.21
C GLY A 133 8.61 -8.65 2.86
N GLY A 134 9.29 -7.76 3.59
CA GLY A 134 10.48 -8.10 4.37
C GLY A 134 10.21 -8.95 5.61
N THR A 135 9.07 -8.78 6.27
CA THR A 135 8.64 -9.66 7.38
C THR A 135 8.21 -11.02 6.84
N TYR A 136 7.43 -11.07 5.75
CA TYR A 136 7.11 -12.35 5.10
C TYR A 136 8.39 -13.11 4.71
N ALA A 137 9.36 -12.44 4.11
CA ALA A 137 10.64 -13.05 3.71
C ALA A 137 11.48 -13.61 4.90
N LEU A 138 11.28 -13.12 6.13
CA LEU A 138 11.91 -13.70 7.34
C LEU A 138 11.25 -15.00 7.80
N TYR A 139 9.94 -15.16 7.59
CA TYR A 139 9.15 -16.30 8.07
C TYR A 139 8.66 -17.21 6.91
N SER A 140 9.15 -16.99 5.69
CA SER A 140 8.70 -17.70 4.47
C SER A 140 8.94 -19.22 4.46
N ASP A 141 9.73 -19.76 5.40
CA ASP A 141 9.84 -21.21 5.61
C ASP A 141 8.57 -21.79 6.29
N ASP A 142 7.99 -21.08 7.26
CA ASP A 142 6.84 -21.52 8.09
C ASP A 142 5.49 -20.85 7.69
N VAL A 143 5.54 -19.81 6.87
CA VAL A 143 4.40 -19.01 6.39
C VAL A 143 4.37 -19.02 4.86
N ASP A 144 3.20 -19.10 4.23
CA ASP A 144 3.03 -19.04 2.77
C ASP A 144 2.24 -17.79 2.35
N VAL A 145 2.55 -17.21 1.18
CA VAL A 145 1.85 -16.02 0.68
C VAL A 145 0.71 -16.42 -0.25
N ILE A 146 -0.51 -15.96 0.06
CA ILE A 146 -1.70 -16.27 -0.74
C ILE A 146 -2.15 -15.10 -1.60
N LEU A 147 -1.92 -13.87 -1.15
CA LEU A 147 -2.20 -12.63 -1.89
C LEU A 147 -1.07 -11.62 -1.68
N THR A 148 -0.95 -10.68 -2.61
CA THR A 148 -0.20 -9.43 -2.45
C THR A 148 -1.16 -8.25 -2.56
N ALA A 149 -0.94 -7.22 -1.75
CA ALA A 149 -1.66 -5.96 -1.85
C ALA A 149 -1.38 -5.29 -3.19
N THR A 150 -2.35 -4.52 -3.67
CA THR A 150 -2.20 -3.69 -4.86
C THR A 150 -2.56 -2.25 -4.54
N ARG A 151 -1.99 -1.32 -5.31
CA ARG A 151 -2.40 0.08 -5.33
C ARG A 151 -2.47 0.60 -6.77
N ASN A 152 -2.99 1.81 -6.93
CA ASN A 152 -2.91 2.54 -8.19
C ASN A 152 -1.44 2.68 -8.62
N GLY A 153 -1.12 2.22 -9.82
CA GLY A 153 0.20 2.34 -10.41
C GLY A 153 0.43 3.70 -11.03
N LEU A 154 1.61 3.84 -11.63
CA LEU A 154 2.04 5.07 -12.27
C LEU A 154 1.89 4.99 -13.79
N SER A 155 1.69 6.14 -14.43
CA SER A 155 1.64 6.26 -15.90
C SER A 155 2.97 5.93 -16.58
N ASN A 156 4.05 5.83 -15.81
CA ASN A 156 5.38 5.43 -16.22
C ASN A 156 5.89 4.38 -15.24
N ASP A 157 6.46 3.30 -15.77
CA ASP A 157 7.06 2.21 -14.99
C ASP A 157 8.32 1.66 -15.70
N SER A 158 8.95 2.46 -16.58
CA SER A 158 10.06 2.00 -17.40
C SER A 158 11.29 1.62 -16.56
N THR A 159 11.98 0.56 -16.95
CA THR A 159 13.28 0.19 -16.38
C THR A 159 14.44 1.05 -16.94
N ASN A 160 14.19 1.88 -17.96
CA ASN A 160 15.17 2.82 -18.51
C ASN A 160 15.07 4.19 -17.80
N PRO A 161 16.12 4.67 -17.10
CA PRO A 161 16.09 5.98 -16.42
C PRO A 161 15.69 7.17 -17.30
N ALA A 162 16.14 7.21 -18.56
CA ALA A 162 15.88 8.34 -19.45
C ALA A 162 14.40 8.51 -19.83
N ASP A 163 13.61 7.43 -19.77
CA ASP A 163 12.16 7.47 -20.06
C ASP A 163 11.36 8.22 -18.99
N TRP A 164 11.98 8.58 -17.86
CA TRP A 164 11.34 9.31 -16.75
C TRP A 164 11.61 10.83 -16.78
N ASN A 165 12.43 11.34 -17.70
CA ASN A 165 13.04 12.66 -17.56
C ASN A 165 12.41 13.73 -18.45
N GLY A 166 12.22 14.94 -17.90
CA GLY A 166 11.61 16.10 -18.56
C GLY A 166 10.08 16.08 -18.58
N GLU A 167 9.49 17.27 -18.74
CA GLU A 167 8.03 17.53 -18.67
C GLU A 167 7.15 16.58 -19.52
N ALA A 168 7.64 16.16 -20.69
CA ALA A 168 6.91 15.26 -21.59
C ALA A 168 6.71 13.85 -20.99
N ASN A 169 7.55 13.47 -20.03
CA ASN A 169 7.53 12.19 -19.32
C ASN A 169 7.03 12.35 -17.87
N ALA A 170 6.41 13.49 -17.54
CA ALA A 170 5.82 13.77 -16.23
C ALA A 170 4.88 12.62 -15.81
N THR A 171 5.24 11.99 -14.69
CA THR A 171 4.59 10.77 -14.22
C THR A 171 3.30 11.13 -13.49
N LYS A 172 2.28 10.28 -13.58
CA LYS A 172 0.98 10.49 -12.94
C LYS A 172 0.57 9.26 -12.14
N LYS A 173 -0.30 9.47 -11.14
CA LYS A 173 -0.93 8.40 -10.36
C LYS A 173 -2.25 7.89 -10.99
N ASP A 174 -2.29 7.81 -12.33
CA ASP A 174 -3.44 7.33 -13.14
C ASP A 174 -3.12 6.03 -13.92
N GLY A 175 -2.08 5.30 -13.50
CA GLY A 175 -1.68 4.03 -14.10
C GLY A 175 -2.55 2.83 -13.69
N PRO A 176 -2.30 1.65 -14.29
CA PRO A 176 -3.01 0.42 -13.94
C PRO A 176 -2.72 -0.01 -12.50
N GLN A 177 -3.56 -0.86 -11.93
CA GLN A 177 -3.37 -1.42 -10.59
C GLN A 177 -2.16 -2.38 -10.55
N VAL A 178 -1.25 -2.21 -9.59
CA VAL A 178 0.06 -2.92 -9.52
C VAL A 178 0.36 -3.54 -8.15
N THR A 179 1.10 -4.65 -8.18
CA THR A 179 1.53 -5.46 -7.01
C THR A 179 2.86 -5.00 -6.38
N TYR A 180 3.54 -4.01 -6.97
CA TYR A 180 4.83 -3.50 -6.51
C TYR A 180 4.94 -1.98 -6.68
N TYR A 181 5.89 -1.35 -5.98
CA TYR A 181 6.50 -0.06 -6.34
C TYR A 181 7.93 -0.28 -6.81
N ARG A 182 8.66 0.79 -7.12
CA ARG A 182 10.12 0.75 -7.30
C ARG A 182 10.75 2.00 -6.68
N SER A 183 12.04 1.91 -6.38
CA SER A 183 12.85 3.06 -6.04
C SER A 183 13.48 3.65 -7.29
N LEU A 184 13.64 4.97 -7.28
CA LEU A 184 14.33 5.74 -8.29
C LEU A 184 15.49 6.49 -7.64
N ILE A 185 16.61 6.50 -8.35
CA ILE A 185 17.84 7.20 -7.98
C ILE A 185 17.85 8.46 -8.82
N TYR A 186 17.73 9.62 -8.17
CA TYR A 186 17.57 10.91 -8.81
C TYR A 186 18.85 11.73 -8.70
N ALA A 187 19.40 12.17 -9.83
CA ALA A 187 20.28 13.32 -9.88
C ALA A 187 19.48 14.59 -9.54
N THR A 188 20.09 15.47 -8.75
CA THR A 188 19.48 16.73 -8.29
C THR A 188 19.77 17.88 -9.27
N PRO A 189 19.21 19.09 -9.03
CA PRO A 189 19.47 20.27 -9.85
C PRO A 189 20.88 20.85 -9.62
N SER A 190 21.66 20.28 -8.70
CA SER A 190 23.04 20.69 -8.41
C SER A 190 23.94 20.59 -9.65
N ALA A 191 25.05 21.33 -9.65
CA ALA A 191 25.99 21.34 -10.77
C ALA A 191 26.52 19.92 -11.13
N TYR A 192 26.78 19.05 -10.14
CA TYR A 192 27.23 17.69 -10.45
C TYR A 192 26.07 16.71 -10.71
N GLY A 193 24.91 16.88 -10.06
CA GLY A 193 23.68 16.20 -10.46
C GLY A 193 23.35 16.41 -11.96
N GLN A 194 23.47 17.65 -12.44
CA GLN A 194 23.30 17.97 -13.86
C GLN A 194 24.32 17.28 -14.78
N GLU A 195 25.60 17.12 -14.38
CA GLU A 195 26.60 16.35 -15.15
C GLU A 195 26.18 14.86 -15.27
N LEU A 196 25.68 14.26 -14.19
CA LEU A 196 25.21 12.87 -14.18
C LEU A 196 23.92 12.67 -14.99
N ALA A 197 22.96 13.59 -14.86
CA ALA A 197 21.73 13.61 -15.63
C ALA A 197 22.01 13.73 -17.14
N ALA A 198 22.93 14.61 -17.54
CA ALA A 198 23.32 14.80 -18.94
C ALA A 198 23.90 13.52 -19.57
N LYS A 199 24.75 12.78 -18.84
CA LYS A 199 25.28 11.47 -19.26
C LYS A 199 24.16 10.46 -19.52
N VAL A 200 23.28 10.26 -18.54
CA VAL A 200 22.21 9.26 -18.65
C VAL A 200 21.20 9.63 -19.74
N ASN A 201 20.82 10.91 -19.87
CA ASN A 201 19.94 11.39 -20.93
C ASN A 201 20.60 11.32 -22.34
N ALA A 202 21.94 11.23 -22.42
CA ALA A 202 22.66 10.93 -23.66
C ALA A 202 22.82 9.42 -23.95
N GLY A 203 22.35 8.54 -23.04
CA GLY A 203 22.49 7.09 -23.13
C GLY A 203 23.83 6.53 -22.63
N GLU A 204 24.63 7.32 -21.92
CA GLU A 204 25.88 6.86 -21.31
C GLU A 204 25.61 6.13 -19.98
N LYS A 205 26.19 4.94 -19.77
CA LYS A 205 26.19 4.30 -18.46
C LYS A 205 27.23 5.01 -17.56
N LEU A 206 26.79 5.51 -16.41
CA LEU A 206 27.65 6.05 -15.36
C LEU A 206 28.67 4.99 -14.88
N THR A 207 29.85 5.43 -14.43
CA THR A 207 30.84 4.53 -13.79
C THR A 207 30.68 4.51 -12.26
N TRP A 208 31.44 3.67 -11.56
CA TRP A 208 31.47 3.75 -10.10
C TRP A 208 32.06 5.08 -9.62
N GLU A 209 33.10 5.57 -10.29
CA GLU A 209 33.76 6.85 -9.96
C GLU A 209 32.84 8.06 -10.15
N ASP A 210 31.89 7.99 -11.09
CA ASP A 210 30.82 8.99 -11.23
C ASP A 210 29.90 9.03 -10.00
N LEU A 211 29.57 7.86 -9.45
CA LEU A 211 28.66 7.73 -8.31
C LEU A 211 29.35 7.98 -6.96
N ASP A 212 30.61 7.57 -6.81
CA ASP A 212 31.43 7.76 -5.60
C ASP A 212 31.85 9.23 -5.39
N LYS A 213 32.06 9.97 -6.49
CA LYS A 213 32.29 11.43 -6.47
C LYS A 213 31.06 12.22 -5.99
N ALA A 214 29.86 11.68 -6.15
CA ALA A 214 28.61 12.36 -5.84
C ALA A 214 28.30 12.35 -4.34
N THR A 215 27.67 13.42 -3.85
CA THR A 215 27.12 13.52 -2.49
C THR A 215 25.71 12.92 -2.46
N TRP A 216 25.54 11.78 -1.80
CA TRP A 216 24.26 11.06 -1.72
C TRP A 216 23.48 11.43 -0.46
N ALA A 217 22.20 11.79 -0.62
CA ALA A 217 21.23 11.88 0.47
C ALA A 217 20.36 10.62 0.51
N VAL A 218 20.51 9.82 1.57
CA VAL A 218 19.89 8.49 1.72
C VAL A 218 19.06 8.41 2.98
N GLN A 219 18.05 7.55 3.03
CA GLN A 219 17.27 7.32 4.25
C GLN A 219 17.98 6.34 5.20
N LYS A 220 17.36 6.07 6.34
CA LYS A 220 17.74 4.98 7.27
C LYS A 220 17.92 3.64 6.55
N THR A 221 18.85 2.81 7.04
CA THR A 221 19.22 1.52 6.46
C THR A 221 18.05 0.53 6.31
N SER A 222 17.01 0.64 7.14
CA SER A 222 15.78 -0.15 7.05
C SER A 222 14.78 0.31 5.98
N SER A 223 15.09 1.34 5.20
CA SER A 223 14.18 1.90 4.20
C SER A 223 14.31 1.16 2.85
N SER A 224 13.29 0.38 2.47
CA SER A 224 13.28 -0.39 1.22
C SER A 224 13.62 0.48 -0.01
N ALA A 225 12.89 1.57 -0.22
CA ALA A 225 13.14 2.48 -1.35
C ALA A 225 14.20 3.56 -1.05
N GLY A 226 14.44 3.91 0.21
CA GLY A 226 15.36 4.97 0.59
C GLY A 226 16.80 4.53 0.90
N TYR A 227 17.07 3.22 0.91
CA TYR A 227 18.40 2.66 1.16
C TYR A 227 18.63 1.27 0.54
N ILE A 228 17.72 0.32 0.76
CA ILE A 228 18.01 -1.11 0.51
C ILE A 228 18.02 -1.45 -0.98
N TYR A 229 16.92 -1.18 -1.70
CA TYR A 229 16.84 -1.45 -3.14
C TYR A 229 17.82 -0.58 -3.96
N PRO A 230 18.08 0.70 -3.61
CA PRO A 230 19.22 1.44 -4.16
C PRO A 230 20.59 0.78 -3.91
N SER A 231 20.83 0.20 -2.73
CA SER A 231 22.05 -0.55 -2.45
C SER A 231 22.14 -1.81 -3.32
N MET A 232 21.06 -2.59 -3.45
CA MET A 232 20.99 -3.76 -4.33
C MET A 232 21.21 -3.38 -5.80
N TRP A 233 20.69 -2.23 -6.25
CA TRP A 233 20.93 -1.71 -7.60
C TRP A 233 22.40 -1.37 -7.83
N LEU A 234 23.08 -0.77 -6.84
CA LEU A 234 24.53 -0.56 -6.91
C LEU A 234 25.27 -1.89 -6.99
N MET A 235 24.92 -2.86 -6.14
CA MET A 235 25.57 -4.17 -6.09
C MET A 235 25.46 -4.92 -7.44
N ALA A 236 24.27 -4.89 -8.04
CA ALA A 236 24.00 -5.50 -9.35
C ALA A 236 24.73 -4.81 -10.53
N ASN A 237 25.07 -3.51 -10.40
CA ASN A 237 25.60 -2.72 -11.51
C ASN A 237 27.10 -2.37 -11.43
N TYR A 238 27.72 -2.45 -10.25
CA TYR A 238 29.08 -1.96 -9.97
C TYR A 238 29.88 -2.92 -9.08
N ASP A 239 30.03 -4.18 -9.52
CA ASP A 239 30.86 -5.21 -8.88
C ASP A 239 30.52 -5.53 -7.40
N GLY A 240 29.25 -5.52 -7.01
CA GLY A 240 28.82 -5.86 -5.65
C GLY A 240 29.01 -4.74 -4.61
N LYS A 241 29.40 -3.53 -5.02
CA LYS A 241 29.51 -2.37 -4.11
C LYS A 241 28.12 -1.83 -3.74
N LYS A 242 27.93 -1.38 -2.51
CA LYS A 242 26.66 -0.88 -1.94
C LYS A 242 26.81 0.55 -1.41
N ILE A 243 25.73 1.14 -0.85
CA ILE A 243 25.76 2.54 -0.37
C ILE A 243 26.84 2.78 0.69
N SER A 244 27.16 1.80 1.54
CA SER A 244 28.23 1.93 2.55
C SER A 244 29.64 2.11 1.99
N ASP A 245 29.83 1.83 0.70
CA ASP A 245 31.15 1.86 0.04
C ASP A 245 31.40 3.19 -0.69
N LEU A 246 30.38 4.06 -0.77
CA LEU A 246 30.46 5.40 -1.34
C LEU A 246 31.16 6.37 -0.38
N SER A 247 32.05 7.20 -0.92
CA SER A 247 32.86 8.15 -0.13
C SER A 247 32.06 9.28 0.53
N ASN A 248 30.89 9.64 -0.01
CA ASN A 248 30.16 10.86 0.36
C ASN A 248 28.66 10.60 0.60
N VAL A 249 28.33 9.93 1.71
CA VAL A 249 26.93 9.62 2.10
C VAL A 249 26.47 10.47 3.27
N MET A 250 25.32 11.15 3.11
CA MET A 250 24.61 11.85 4.16
C MET A 250 23.29 11.10 4.50
N PRO A 251 23.18 10.50 5.70
CA PRO A 251 21.94 9.86 6.14
C PRO A 251 20.89 10.89 6.56
N ILE A 252 19.63 10.59 6.27
CA ILE A 252 18.45 11.40 6.58
C ILE A 252 17.51 10.59 7.48
N ASP A 253 17.35 11.07 8.72
CA ASP A 253 16.45 10.44 9.71
C ASP A 253 15.01 10.99 9.69
N SER A 254 14.80 12.14 9.03
CA SER A 254 13.57 12.94 9.01
C SER A 254 12.65 12.71 7.80
N GLY A 255 12.94 11.71 6.98
CA GLY A 255 12.10 11.31 5.84
C GLY A 255 12.42 12.01 4.52
N TYR A 256 11.71 11.60 3.46
CA TYR A 256 11.99 12.00 2.08
C TYR A 256 11.84 13.51 1.80
N GLY A 257 10.98 14.23 2.51
CA GLY A 257 10.81 15.68 2.33
C GLY A 257 12.09 16.48 2.62
N THR A 258 12.92 15.99 3.53
CA THR A 258 14.26 16.55 3.76
C THR A 258 15.21 16.28 2.60
N ALA A 259 15.11 15.12 1.93
CA ALA A 259 15.91 14.80 0.75
C ALA A 259 15.57 15.73 -0.43
N PHE A 260 14.28 15.93 -0.72
CA PHE A 260 13.85 16.90 -1.74
C PHE A 260 14.23 18.34 -1.36
N SER A 261 14.17 18.71 -0.07
CA SER A 261 14.63 20.03 0.39
C SER A 261 16.13 20.25 0.17
N TYR A 262 16.97 19.22 0.39
CA TYR A 262 18.41 19.27 0.10
C TYR A 262 18.70 19.26 -1.40
N ALA A 263 17.91 18.56 -2.21
CA ALA A 263 18.01 18.60 -3.66
C ALA A 263 17.67 20.01 -4.20
N ALA A 264 16.56 20.59 -3.76
CA ALA A 264 16.15 21.95 -4.15
C ALA A 264 17.16 23.03 -3.73
N ALA A 265 17.80 22.85 -2.56
CA ALA A 265 18.89 23.69 -2.07
C ALA A 265 20.26 23.40 -2.71
N GLU A 266 20.34 22.45 -3.66
CA GLU A 266 21.55 22.01 -4.37
C GLU A 266 22.69 21.57 -3.44
N SER A 267 22.36 21.11 -2.22
CA SER A 267 23.34 20.72 -1.18
C SER A 267 23.75 19.24 -1.22
N VAL A 268 23.20 18.49 -2.18
CA VAL A 268 23.48 17.07 -2.46
C VAL A 268 23.35 16.83 -3.97
N ASP A 269 24.09 15.87 -4.50
CA ASP A 269 24.16 15.59 -5.94
C ASP A 269 23.19 14.48 -6.37
N ILE A 270 22.89 13.54 -5.46
CA ILE A 270 21.94 12.43 -5.68
C ILE A 270 21.01 12.30 -4.46
N ILE A 271 19.73 12.00 -4.71
CA ILE A 271 18.79 11.47 -3.69
C ILE A 271 18.15 10.15 -4.15
N VAL A 272 17.65 9.37 -3.19
CA VAL A 272 16.91 8.13 -3.45
C VAL A 272 15.51 8.18 -2.83
N CYS A 273 14.49 7.84 -3.60
CA CYS A 273 13.09 7.87 -3.17
C CYS A 273 12.24 6.86 -3.96
N TYR A 274 11.02 6.58 -3.49
CA TYR A 274 10.01 5.87 -4.27
C TYR A 274 9.65 6.62 -5.58
N ALA A 275 9.14 5.88 -6.56
CA ALA A 275 8.93 6.38 -7.93
C ALA A 275 7.95 7.57 -8.03
N ASP A 276 6.94 7.63 -7.17
CA ASP A 276 5.99 8.74 -7.09
C ASP A 276 6.45 9.91 -6.20
N GLY A 277 7.70 9.90 -5.75
CA GLY A 277 8.29 11.00 -4.97
C GLY A 277 8.22 12.34 -5.70
N ARG A 278 8.41 12.37 -7.02
CA ARG A 278 8.25 13.63 -7.78
C ARG A 278 6.82 14.15 -7.76
N ASN A 279 5.79 13.29 -7.80
CA ASN A 279 4.40 13.73 -7.64
C ASN A 279 4.13 14.27 -6.22
N ASP A 280 4.65 13.61 -5.19
CA ASP A 280 4.40 14.00 -3.80
C ASP A 280 4.95 15.38 -3.43
N TYR A 281 6.02 15.82 -4.09
CA TYR A 281 6.66 17.11 -3.84
C TYR A 281 6.48 18.12 -4.99
N GLU A 282 5.76 17.78 -6.06
CA GLU A 282 5.53 18.63 -7.25
C GLU A 282 4.96 20.00 -6.89
N ALA A 283 3.90 20.02 -6.07
CA ALA A 283 3.25 21.26 -5.63
C ALA A 283 4.14 22.11 -4.71
N SER A 284 4.95 21.49 -3.85
CA SER A 284 5.85 22.19 -2.93
C SER A 284 7.16 22.62 -3.60
N TRP A 285 7.58 21.99 -4.71
CA TRP A 285 8.87 22.24 -5.38
C TRP A 285 9.06 23.71 -5.79
N THR A 286 8.07 24.27 -6.51
CA THR A 286 8.09 25.65 -7.00
C THR A 286 7.42 26.66 -6.06
N LEU A 287 6.75 26.18 -5.01
CA LEU A 287 6.09 27.02 -4.02
C LEU A 287 7.13 27.84 -3.22
N PRO A 288 6.89 29.14 -2.95
CA PRO A 288 7.82 29.96 -2.17
C PRO A 288 8.12 29.39 -0.77
N THR A 289 9.35 29.60 -0.30
CA THR A 289 9.86 28.99 0.94
C THR A 289 9.20 29.52 2.23
N ASP A 290 8.32 30.52 2.14
CA ASP A 290 7.50 31.03 3.24
C ASP A 290 6.07 30.45 3.28
N GLN A 291 5.73 29.55 2.35
CA GLN A 291 4.40 28.96 2.18
C GLN A 291 4.41 27.43 2.31
N GLN A 292 3.21 26.84 2.39
CA GLN A 292 2.98 25.41 2.45
C GLN A 292 1.92 24.99 1.43
N ASP A 293 2.05 23.78 0.88
CA ASP A 293 1.03 23.19 0.01
C ASP A 293 -0.20 22.70 0.81
N GLU A 294 -1.24 22.25 0.12
CA GLU A 294 -2.49 21.78 0.75
C GLU A 294 -2.32 20.54 1.64
N THR A 295 -1.18 19.84 1.54
CA THR A 295 -0.80 18.72 2.41
C THR A 295 0.13 19.15 3.56
N GLY A 296 0.43 20.45 3.69
CA GLY A 296 1.27 21.03 4.73
C GLY A 296 2.77 20.94 4.49
N LYS A 297 3.24 20.54 3.30
CA LYS A 297 4.68 20.50 2.99
C LYS A 297 5.18 21.91 2.69
N GLN A 298 6.35 22.26 3.23
CA GLN A 298 6.98 23.56 3.01
C GLN A 298 7.40 23.74 1.55
N GLY A 299 7.20 24.94 0.99
CA GLY A 299 7.69 25.30 -0.33
C GLY A 299 9.21 25.30 -0.42
N MET A 300 9.74 24.92 -1.59
CA MET A 300 11.19 24.77 -1.84
C MET A 300 11.76 25.85 -2.76
N GLY A 301 10.92 26.71 -3.34
CA GLY A 301 11.31 27.95 -4.03
C GLY A 301 12.00 27.78 -5.39
N ARG A 302 11.89 26.62 -6.04
CA ARG A 302 12.46 26.40 -7.38
C ARG A 302 11.71 27.13 -8.48
N SER A 303 12.37 27.38 -9.61
CA SER A 303 11.84 28.18 -10.72
C SER A 303 11.40 27.38 -11.95
N ASP A 304 11.78 26.11 -12.04
CA ASP A 304 11.38 25.15 -13.08
C ASP A 304 10.74 23.92 -12.42
N SER A 305 10.13 23.04 -13.20
CA SER A 305 9.39 21.88 -12.71
C SER A 305 10.29 20.83 -12.05
N ILE A 306 9.70 20.03 -11.17
CA ILE A 306 10.37 18.87 -10.58
C ILE A 306 10.71 17.80 -11.64
N TRP A 307 10.00 17.77 -12.78
CA TRP A 307 10.21 16.81 -13.87
C TRP A 307 11.41 17.18 -14.75
N ASN A 308 11.70 18.48 -14.90
CA ASN A 308 12.87 18.99 -15.60
C ASN A 308 14.12 18.97 -14.69
N GLU A 309 13.95 19.33 -13.41
CA GLU A 309 15.09 19.49 -12.49
C GLU A 309 15.52 18.18 -11.79
N MET A 310 14.59 17.28 -11.41
CA MET A 310 14.92 15.99 -10.77
C MET A 310 14.95 14.86 -11.79
N ASN A 311 16.15 14.51 -12.23
CA ASN A 311 16.38 13.54 -13.31
C ASN A 311 16.69 12.15 -12.74
N VAL A 312 15.96 11.13 -13.16
CA VAL A 312 16.23 9.73 -12.83
C VAL A 312 17.50 9.28 -13.55
N ILE A 313 18.46 8.79 -12.79
CA ILE A 313 19.73 8.20 -13.26
C ILE A 313 19.85 6.70 -12.98
N GLY A 314 18.94 6.14 -12.19
CA GLY A 314 18.84 4.70 -11.92
C GLY A 314 17.42 4.31 -11.51
N VAL A 315 16.99 3.12 -11.94
CA VAL A 315 15.69 2.52 -11.65
C VAL A 315 15.94 1.18 -10.96
N THR A 316 15.32 0.91 -9.81
CA THR A 316 15.43 -0.40 -9.15
C THR A 316 14.44 -1.42 -9.71
N GLU A 317 14.71 -2.70 -9.39
CA GLU A 317 13.70 -3.75 -9.46
C GLU A 317 12.47 -3.43 -8.60
N GLY A 318 11.39 -4.17 -8.85
CA GLY A 318 10.13 -4.05 -8.14
C GLY A 318 10.23 -4.42 -6.66
N ILE A 319 9.78 -3.52 -5.80
CA ILE A 319 9.53 -3.74 -4.38
C ILE A 319 8.08 -4.20 -4.26
N TYR A 320 7.84 -5.50 -4.09
CA TYR A 320 6.49 -6.03 -3.88
C TYR A 320 5.83 -5.44 -2.63
N ASN A 321 4.51 -5.26 -2.73
CA ASN A 321 3.69 -4.73 -1.65
C ASN A 321 3.47 -5.76 -0.54
N ASP A 322 2.86 -5.33 0.57
CA ASP A 322 2.53 -6.17 1.73
C ASP A 322 1.66 -7.37 1.36
N THR A 323 1.81 -8.48 2.08
CA THR A 323 1.13 -9.74 1.82
C THR A 323 -0.26 -9.80 2.44
N VAL A 324 -1.05 -10.76 1.97
CA VAL A 324 -1.89 -11.58 2.87
C VAL A 324 -1.28 -12.98 2.84
N ALA A 325 -0.86 -13.46 3.99
CA ALA A 325 -0.17 -14.73 4.15
C ALA A 325 -0.92 -15.66 5.12
N ILE A 326 -0.65 -16.96 5.02
CA ILE A 326 -1.25 -18.03 5.83
C ILE A 326 -0.15 -18.83 6.54
N SER A 327 -0.38 -19.22 7.80
CA SER A 327 0.49 -20.14 8.51
C SER A 327 0.44 -21.54 7.88
N LYS A 328 1.60 -22.18 7.67
CA LYS A 328 1.66 -23.57 7.18
C LYS A 328 1.26 -24.60 8.24
N GLU A 329 1.24 -24.21 9.50
CA GLU A 329 0.70 -24.99 10.63
C GLU A 329 -0.81 -24.77 10.83
N SER A 330 -1.44 -23.83 10.12
CA SER A 330 -2.90 -23.67 10.15
C SER A 330 -3.60 -24.89 9.53
N GLN A 331 -4.64 -25.38 10.20
CA GLN A 331 -5.53 -26.41 9.66
C GLN A 331 -6.26 -25.97 8.37
N TYR A 332 -6.25 -24.68 8.06
CA TYR A 332 -6.83 -24.08 6.86
C TYR A 332 -5.85 -23.99 5.68
N TYR A 333 -4.59 -24.42 5.84
CA TYR A 333 -3.59 -24.48 4.78
C TYR A 333 -3.81 -25.70 3.85
N THR A 334 -4.91 -25.67 3.10
CA THR A 334 -5.20 -26.61 2.00
C THR A 334 -5.45 -25.84 0.70
N PRO A 335 -5.19 -26.43 -0.49
CA PRO A 335 -5.38 -25.74 -1.76
C PRO A 335 -6.80 -25.19 -1.97
N GLU A 336 -7.81 -25.94 -1.52
CA GLU A 336 -9.22 -25.58 -1.63
C GLU A 336 -9.60 -24.41 -0.72
N ILE A 337 -9.13 -24.42 0.53
CA ILE A 337 -9.42 -23.36 1.51
C ILE A 337 -8.60 -22.10 1.21
N VAL A 338 -7.33 -22.23 0.81
CA VAL A 338 -6.50 -21.12 0.32
C VAL A 338 -7.14 -20.45 -0.90
N ALA A 339 -7.70 -21.21 -1.84
CA ALA A 339 -8.41 -20.66 -2.98
C ALA A 339 -9.66 -19.85 -2.57
N ALA A 340 -10.42 -20.34 -1.57
CA ALA A 340 -11.57 -19.63 -1.01
C ALA A 340 -11.17 -18.37 -0.24
N LEU A 341 -10.11 -18.42 0.58
CA LEU A 341 -9.58 -17.26 1.31
C LEU A 341 -9.06 -16.18 0.34
N GLN A 342 -8.37 -16.57 -0.74
CA GLN A 342 -7.97 -15.66 -1.82
C GLN A 342 -9.18 -14.94 -2.42
N GLU A 343 -10.21 -15.70 -2.80
CA GLU A 343 -11.42 -15.18 -3.43
C GLU A 343 -12.24 -14.28 -2.48
N CYS A 344 -12.34 -14.67 -1.20
CA CYS A 344 -12.97 -13.91 -0.13
C CYS A 344 -12.33 -12.52 0.02
N PHE A 345 -11.02 -12.44 0.27
CA PHE A 345 -10.37 -11.14 0.49
C PHE A 345 -10.33 -10.27 -0.78
N ILE A 346 -10.23 -10.87 -1.97
CA ILE A 346 -10.37 -10.16 -3.26
C ILE A 346 -11.77 -9.53 -3.39
N ASN A 347 -12.84 -10.28 -3.10
CA ASN A 347 -14.20 -9.76 -3.19
C ASN A 347 -14.49 -8.70 -2.12
N ILE A 348 -14.02 -8.88 -0.88
CA ILE A 348 -14.16 -7.88 0.20
C ILE A 348 -13.53 -6.56 -0.24
N ILE A 349 -12.26 -6.53 -0.64
CA ILE A 349 -11.58 -5.28 -1.04
C ILE A 349 -12.12 -4.70 -2.37
N GLY A 350 -12.86 -5.49 -3.16
CA GLY A 350 -13.64 -4.98 -4.30
C GLY A 350 -14.78 -4.03 -3.87
N THR A 351 -15.35 -4.23 -2.67
CA THR A 351 -16.40 -3.38 -2.10
C THR A 351 -15.86 -2.06 -1.55
N ASP A 352 -16.71 -1.04 -1.45
CA ASP A 352 -16.32 0.26 -0.87
C ASP A 352 -16.10 0.19 0.65
N GLU A 353 -16.76 -0.75 1.34
CA GLU A 353 -16.51 -1.02 2.77
C GLU A 353 -15.17 -1.71 2.99
N GLY A 354 -14.82 -2.71 2.17
CA GLY A 354 -13.50 -3.34 2.20
C GLY A 354 -12.36 -2.38 1.86
N LYS A 355 -12.54 -1.47 0.89
CA LYS A 355 -11.59 -0.38 0.63
C LYS A 355 -11.42 0.49 1.88
N ALA A 356 -12.50 0.93 2.53
CA ALA A 356 -12.43 1.73 3.75
C ALA A 356 -11.76 0.99 4.92
N ILE A 357 -11.87 -0.34 4.99
CA ILE A 357 -11.17 -1.19 5.97
C ILE A 357 -9.66 -1.23 5.69
N PHE A 358 -9.24 -1.42 4.44
CA PHE A 358 -7.83 -1.62 4.08
C PHE A 358 -7.07 -0.32 3.67
N ASP A 359 -7.75 0.83 3.54
CA ASP A 359 -7.15 2.15 3.29
C ASP A 359 -6.16 2.58 4.39
N VAL A 360 -6.30 2.05 5.60
CA VAL A 360 -5.33 2.23 6.70
C VAL A 360 -3.92 1.68 6.35
N TYR A 361 -3.82 0.74 5.40
CA TYR A 361 -2.57 0.27 4.76
C TYR A 361 -2.40 0.82 3.33
N SER A 362 -3.32 1.65 2.85
CA SER A 362 -3.38 2.19 1.48
C SER A 362 -3.48 1.11 0.39
N HIS A 363 -4.10 -0.03 0.70
CA HIS A 363 -4.39 -1.10 -0.27
C HIS A 363 -5.66 -0.76 -1.07
N THR A 364 -5.61 -0.85 -2.40
CA THR A 364 -6.76 -0.61 -3.29
C THR A 364 -7.34 -1.90 -3.89
N GLY A 365 -6.76 -3.04 -3.57
CA GLY A 365 -7.17 -4.37 -4.05
C GLY A 365 -6.16 -5.45 -3.67
N TYR A 366 -6.47 -6.72 -3.96
CA TYR A 366 -5.54 -7.83 -3.81
C TYR A 366 -5.37 -8.59 -5.13
N ALA A 367 -4.19 -9.17 -5.34
CA ALA A 367 -3.89 -10.10 -6.42
C ALA A 367 -3.29 -11.38 -5.83
N LYS A 368 -3.46 -12.52 -6.52
CA LYS A 368 -2.80 -13.78 -6.14
C LYS A 368 -1.28 -13.63 -6.30
N ALA A 369 -0.52 -14.13 -5.34
CA ALA A 369 0.94 -14.05 -5.28
C ALA A 369 1.55 -15.42 -5.00
N THR A 370 2.87 -15.49 -5.06
CA THR A 370 3.69 -16.68 -4.83
C THR A 370 4.94 -16.33 -4.03
N ASP A 371 5.53 -17.30 -3.33
CA ASP A 371 6.77 -17.12 -2.57
C ASP A 371 7.91 -16.46 -3.37
N ALA A 372 8.05 -16.83 -4.65
CA ALA A 372 9.07 -16.29 -5.56
C ALA A 372 8.91 -14.78 -5.87
N ASP A 373 7.70 -14.20 -5.73
CA ASP A 373 7.50 -12.75 -5.85
C ASP A 373 8.29 -11.97 -4.78
N TYR A 374 8.63 -12.62 -3.66
CA TYR A 374 9.33 -12.03 -2.52
C TYR A 374 10.83 -12.37 -2.46
N ASP A 375 11.41 -12.95 -3.52
CA ASP A 375 12.86 -13.12 -3.64
C ASP A 375 13.62 -11.78 -3.55
N GLY A 376 13.03 -10.69 -4.07
CA GLY A 376 13.56 -9.34 -3.90
C GLY A 376 13.61 -8.90 -2.43
N ALA A 377 12.66 -9.33 -1.60
CA ALA A 377 12.66 -9.07 -0.16
C ALA A 377 13.67 -9.95 0.58
N ARG A 378 13.84 -11.23 0.19
CA ARG A 378 14.91 -12.10 0.72
C ARG A 378 16.31 -11.53 0.42
N ALA A 379 16.55 -11.08 -0.80
CA ALA A 379 17.81 -10.43 -1.18
C ALA A 379 18.02 -9.09 -0.44
N ALA A 380 16.95 -8.32 -0.21
CA ALA A 380 16.98 -7.09 0.58
C ALA A 380 17.38 -7.34 2.04
N LEU A 381 16.89 -8.42 2.67
CA LEU A 381 17.28 -8.81 4.03
C LEU A 381 18.77 -9.19 4.12
N GLN A 382 19.29 -9.95 3.15
CA GLN A 382 20.72 -10.27 3.11
C GLN A 382 21.57 -9.00 2.96
N ALA A 383 21.17 -8.08 2.07
CA ALA A 383 21.90 -6.84 1.81
C ALA A 383 22.00 -5.86 3.00
N VAL A 384 21.19 -6.05 4.06
CA VAL A 384 21.28 -5.28 5.32
C VAL A 384 21.87 -6.08 6.50
N ALA A 385 22.11 -7.37 6.32
CA ALA A 385 22.79 -8.23 7.31
C ALA A 385 24.32 -8.26 7.13
N GLU A 386 24.79 -7.93 5.92
CA GLU A 386 26.21 -7.78 5.52
C GLU A 386 26.67 -6.32 5.50
#